data_AF-A0A1Z4GLZ6-F1
#
_entry.id   AF-A0A1Z4GLZ6-F1
#
_cell.length_a   1.000
_cell.length_b   1.000
_cell.length_c   1.000
_cell.angle_alpha   90.00
_cell.angle_beta   90.00
_cell.angle_gamma   90.00
#
_symmetry.space_group_name_H-M   'P 1'
#
loop_
_entity.id
_entity.type
_entity.pdbx_description
1 polymer ?
#
loop_
_entity_poly.entity_id
_entity_poly.type
_entity_poly.pdbx_seq_one_letter_code
_entity_poly.pdbx_strand_id
1 'polypeptide(L)'
;MLVFFIHGVAESKVKFAEPLKSLIKNEFLTRGKSLPYFHTGFYADVLNSKGKIWNFIQQELESIRQEYPKSNTQDIFRGQEFREQFLSDFIGDAFAYLNLERGAKIRASITEHLEDFINNHPEEKEIHIVAHSMGTVILWDMLFSNKFQHGDAVFKFRSLIKDKVDLVSITTMGSPVILFNMIFDIKAETINEFLVQYQKENLKWINIIHSSDMIAYPISTSLTSGKSYLHVENKFITTEANHIEKSIKNLGKSSPVEAASQLNAGISHAFSFATLAAGAGDAHINYWKCPQTAKMIVDNILDTKEKIINLVIAHLESVPGMTTHFHGVTDFIEKTIPNTKNKWGEWLGDVDKLTYDLRFVDGSGRLRLRQNIAQIPHVSVYDSDDKCQFRGYVGLIHANGLQKEVEIIQQKYCLLNITAL
;
A
#
# COMPACT_ATOMS: atom_id res chain seq x y z
N MET A 1 -11.20 -8.47 -18.76
CA MET A 1 -11.57 -8.50 -17.33
C MET A 1 -12.17 -7.18 -16.87
N LEU A 2 -12.98 -7.19 -15.81
CA LEU A 2 -13.63 -6.00 -15.24
C LEU A 2 -12.89 -5.51 -13.99
N VAL A 3 -12.66 -4.20 -13.87
CA VAL A 3 -12.11 -3.56 -12.66
C VAL A 3 -13.07 -2.49 -12.16
N PHE A 4 -13.68 -2.75 -11.00
CA PHE A 4 -14.71 -1.90 -10.40
C PHE A 4 -14.16 -1.13 -9.20
N PHE A 5 -14.19 0.20 -9.28
CA PHE A 5 -13.72 1.08 -8.22
C PHE A 5 -14.84 1.48 -7.28
N ILE A 6 -14.58 1.44 -5.97
CA ILE A 6 -15.47 1.94 -4.93
C ILE A 6 -14.72 2.96 -4.07
N HIS A 7 -15.32 4.12 -3.83
CA HIS A 7 -14.74 5.18 -3.01
C HIS A 7 -15.70 5.67 -1.92
N GLY A 8 -15.16 6.45 -0.98
CA GLY A 8 -15.92 7.15 0.05
C GLY A 8 -16.88 8.22 -0.53
N VAL A 9 -17.74 8.72 0.35
CA VAL A 9 -18.93 9.54 0.08
C VAL A 9 -18.58 11.00 -0.30
N ALA A 10 -17.38 11.50 0.06
CA ALA A 10 -17.07 12.93 -0.03
C ALA A 10 -16.63 13.45 -1.42
N GLU A 11 -16.20 12.58 -2.34
CA GLU A 11 -15.66 13.04 -3.62
C GLU A 11 -16.76 13.14 -4.68
N SER A 12 -17.25 14.36 -4.89
CA SER A 12 -18.27 14.69 -5.90
C SER A 12 -17.78 14.57 -7.36
N LYS A 13 -16.49 14.31 -7.58
CA LYS A 13 -15.89 14.23 -8.92
C LYS A 13 -15.81 12.79 -9.38
N VAL A 14 -16.64 12.43 -10.37
CA VAL A 14 -16.63 11.15 -11.11
C VAL A 14 -15.22 10.73 -11.60
N LYS A 15 -14.28 11.67 -11.70
CA LYS A 15 -12.92 11.46 -12.23
C LYS A 15 -11.83 11.17 -11.19
N PHE A 16 -12.16 10.94 -9.91
CA PHE A 16 -11.15 10.73 -8.87
C PHE A 16 -10.20 9.54 -9.15
N ALA A 17 -10.73 8.48 -9.77
CA ALA A 17 -9.97 7.27 -10.07
C ALA A 17 -9.14 7.36 -11.37
N GLU A 18 -9.32 8.40 -12.19
CA GLU A 18 -8.66 8.50 -13.51
C GLU A 18 -7.13 8.49 -13.48
N PRO A 19 -6.46 9.15 -12.51
CA PRO A 19 -5.00 9.06 -12.41
C PRO A 19 -4.54 7.61 -12.17
N LEU A 20 -5.21 6.88 -11.26
CA LEU A 20 -4.86 5.49 -10.95
C LEU A 20 -5.19 4.54 -12.10
N LYS A 21 -6.35 4.72 -12.76
CA LYS A 21 -6.71 3.97 -13.97
C LYS A 21 -5.65 4.12 -15.06
N SER A 22 -5.12 5.32 -15.24
CA SER A 22 -4.06 5.59 -16.22
C SER A 22 -2.76 4.85 -15.88
N LEU A 23 -2.37 4.87 -14.60
CA LEU A 23 -1.19 4.13 -14.13
C LEU A 23 -1.36 2.61 -14.28
N ILE A 24 -2.54 2.07 -13.96
CA ILE A 24 -2.85 0.65 -14.14
C ILE A 24 -2.78 0.27 -15.62
N LYS A 25 -3.40 1.07 -16.52
CA LYS A 25 -3.30 0.83 -17.98
C LYS A 25 -1.86 0.78 -18.45
N ASN A 26 -1.02 1.71 -18.00
CA ASN A 26 0.40 1.74 -18.36
C ASN A 26 1.14 0.48 -17.89
N GLU A 27 0.83 -0.03 -16.70
CA GLU A 27 1.42 -1.29 -16.22
C GLU A 27 0.97 -2.51 -17.03
N PHE A 28 -0.31 -2.60 -17.39
CA PHE A 28 -0.79 -3.65 -18.29
C PHE A 28 -0.08 -3.61 -19.65
N LEU A 29 0.06 -2.42 -20.25
CA LEU A 29 0.75 -2.23 -21.53
C LEU A 29 2.23 -2.62 -21.44
N THR A 30 2.92 -2.20 -20.37
CA THR A 30 4.34 -2.50 -20.13
C THR A 30 4.57 -4.01 -20.02
N ARG A 31 3.58 -4.75 -19.51
CA ARG A 31 3.61 -6.22 -19.36
C ARG A 31 3.05 -6.98 -20.56
N GLY A 32 2.67 -6.28 -21.64
CA GLY A 32 2.07 -6.90 -22.83
C GLY A 32 0.74 -7.60 -22.56
N LYS A 33 -0.05 -7.10 -21.62
CA LYS A 33 -1.37 -7.68 -21.24
C LYS A 33 -2.52 -6.85 -21.82
N SER A 34 -3.67 -7.51 -22.03
CA SER A 34 -4.90 -6.86 -22.47
C SER A 34 -5.40 -5.88 -21.42
N LEU A 35 -5.86 -4.70 -21.86
CA LEU A 35 -6.37 -3.68 -20.96
C LEU A 35 -7.70 -4.12 -20.32
N PRO A 36 -7.87 -3.92 -19.00
CA PRO A 36 -9.16 -4.14 -18.36
C PRO A 36 -10.15 -3.03 -18.69
N TYR A 37 -11.44 -3.34 -18.55
CA TYR A 37 -12.50 -2.34 -18.51
C TYR A 37 -12.59 -1.75 -17.11
N PHE A 38 -12.90 -0.46 -17.02
CA PHE A 38 -12.95 0.25 -15.74
C PHE A 38 -14.29 0.92 -15.55
N HIS A 39 -14.85 0.78 -14.35
CA HIS A 39 -16.01 1.54 -13.92
C HIS A 39 -15.86 1.98 -12.47
N THR A 40 -16.58 3.03 -12.08
CA THR A 40 -16.53 3.58 -10.74
C THR A 40 -17.94 3.62 -10.17
N GLY A 41 -18.17 2.94 -9.04
CA GLY A 41 -19.35 3.14 -8.21
C GLY A 41 -19.21 4.47 -7.46
N PHE A 42 -20.07 5.43 -7.76
CA PHE A 42 -20.08 6.75 -7.11
C PHE A 42 -21.50 7.07 -6.62
N TYR A 43 -21.63 7.94 -5.61
CA TYR A 43 -22.94 8.28 -5.02
C TYR A 43 -22.95 9.70 -4.40
N ALA A 44 -22.35 10.65 -5.11
CA ALA A 44 -22.07 12.02 -4.68
C ALA A 44 -23.29 12.80 -4.12
N ASP A 45 -24.51 12.44 -4.53
CA ASP A 45 -25.72 13.21 -4.20
C ASP A 45 -26.25 12.98 -2.77
N VAL A 46 -25.63 12.10 -1.98
CA VAL A 46 -26.12 11.72 -0.65
C VAL A 46 -25.64 12.66 0.48
N LEU A 47 -24.63 13.50 0.24
CA LEU A 47 -24.07 14.44 1.23
C LEU A 47 -23.95 15.87 0.71
N ASN A 48 -24.84 16.77 1.15
CA ASN A 48 -24.78 18.20 0.82
C ASN A 48 -24.79 19.12 2.06
N SER A 49 -24.17 18.70 3.17
CA SER A 49 -24.17 19.46 4.44
C SER A 49 -22.80 19.78 5.03
N LYS A 50 -21.68 19.39 4.40
CA LYS A 50 -20.32 19.69 4.91
C LYS A 50 -20.09 21.19 5.07
N GLY A 51 -20.49 21.97 4.07
CA GLY A 51 -20.37 23.43 4.11
C GLY A 51 -21.12 24.06 5.29
N LYS A 52 -22.21 23.45 5.77
CA LYS A 52 -22.97 23.98 6.90
C LYS A 52 -22.19 23.91 8.21
N ILE A 53 -21.49 22.79 8.47
CA ILE A 53 -20.69 22.62 9.69
C ILE A 53 -19.55 23.64 9.72
N TRP A 54 -18.82 23.77 8.61
CA TRP A 54 -17.70 24.70 8.54
C TRP A 54 -18.15 26.16 8.59
N ASN A 55 -19.31 26.50 8.02
CA ASN A 55 -19.87 27.85 8.18
C ASN A 55 -20.12 28.20 9.65
N PHE A 56 -20.65 27.27 10.47
CA PHE A 56 -20.82 27.52 11.90
C PHE A 56 -19.47 27.68 12.63
N ILE A 57 -18.50 26.82 12.33
CA ILE A 57 -17.16 26.90 12.94
C ILE A 57 -16.49 28.25 12.58
N GLN A 58 -16.57 28.69 11.32
CA GLN A 58 -15.98 29.97 10.91
C GLN A 58 -16.67 31.16 11.60
N GLN A 59 -18.00 31.16 11.69
CA GLN A 59 -18.74 32.22 12.40
C GLN A 59 -18.31 32.33 13.87
N GLU A 60 -18.06 31.21 14.53
CA GLU A 60 -17.63 31.19 15.92
C GLU A 60 -16.16 31.62 16.09
N LEU A 61 -15.26 31.18 15.20
CA LEU A 61 -13.87 31.66 15.18
C LEU A 61 -13.78 33.17 14.90
N GLU A 62 -14.63 33.70 14.03
CA GLU A 62 -14.75 35.14 13.77
C GLU A 62 -15.23 35.89 15.02
N SER A 63 -16.22 35.36 15.74
CA SER A 63 -16.74 35.95 16.98
C SER A 63 -15.65 36.01 18.06
N ILE A 64 -14.90 34.92 18.23
CA ILE A 64 -13.78 34.86 19.19
C ILE A 64 -12.67 35.86 18.82
N ARG A 65 -12.39 36.02 17.52
CA ARG A 65 -11.39 36.99 17.05
C ARG A 65 -11.79 38.43 17.34
N GLN A 66 -13.09 38.74 17.29
CA GLN A 66 -13.62 40.05 17.66
C GLN A 66 -13.49 40.30 19.17
N GLU A 67 -13.77 39.29 20.00
CA GLU A 67 -13.70 39.39 21.46
C GLU A 67 -12.25 39.42 21.99
N TYR A 68 -11.34 38.71 21.34
CA TYR A 68 -9.92 38.61 21.73
C TYR A 68 -8.97 38.94 20.55
N PRO A 69 -8.79 40.22 20.18
CA PRO A 69 -8.06 40.62 18.97
C PRO A 69 -6.56 40.26 18.96
N LYS A 70 -5.98 40.00 20.14
CA LYS A 70 -4.57 39.59 20.29
C LYS A 70 -4.37 38.08 20.22
N SER A 71 -5.45 37.29 20.20
CA SER A 71 -5.36 35.84 20.13
C SER A 71 -5.06 35.38 18.70
N ASN A 72 -4.17 34.40 18.57
CA ASN A 72 -3.93 33.73 17.31
C ASN A 72 -5.00 32.64 17.14
N THR A 73 -5.88 32.78 16.17
CA THR A 73 -6.91 31.79 15.86
C THR A 73 -6.33 30.42 15.56
N GLN A 74 -5.09 30.35 15.06
CA GLN A 74 -4.39 29.10 14.79
C GLN A 74 -3.92 28.38 16.07
N ASP A 75 -3.72 29.13 17.17
CA ASP A 75 -3.49 28.55 18.50
C ASP A 75 -4.79 28.08 19.16
N ILE A 76 -5.90 28.78 18.89
CA ILE A 76 -7.23 28.42 19.39
C ILE A 76 -7.76 27.16 18.70
N PHE A 77 -7.58 27.05 17.38
CA PHE A 77 -8.12 25.97 16.57
C PHE A 77 -7.03 25.27 15.74
N ARG A 78 -6.17 24.54 16.45
CA ARG A 78 -5.03 23.83 15.86
C ARG A 78 -5.45 22.72 14.90
N GLY A 79 -4.69 22.61 13.81
CA GLY A 79 -4.89 21.58 12.79
C GLY A 79 -6.17 21.81 11.98
N GLN A 80 -6.58 23.06 11.78
CA GLN A 80 -7.79 23.41 11.05
C GLN A 80 -7.86 22.73 9.67
N GLU A 81 -6.79 22.79 8.87
CA GLU A 81 -6.75 22.17 7.54
C GLU A 81 -6.99 20.65 7.60
N PHE A 82 -6.31 19.95 8.52
CA PHE A 82 -6.51 18.53 8.76
C PHE A 82 -7.95 18.21 9.21
N ARG A 83 -8.53 19.05 10.07
CA ARG A 83 -9.91 18.88 10.55
C ARG A 83 -10.93 19.13 9.44
N GLU A 84 -10.72 20.15 8.62
CA GLU A 84 -11.63 20.62 7.58
C GLU A 84 -11.65 19.73 6.35
N GLN A 85 -10.48 19.28 5.94
CA GLN A 85 -10.34 18.41 4.79
C GLN A 85 -10.51 16.96 5.26
N PHE A 86 -9.44 16.36 5.76
CA PHE A 86 -9.38 14.94 6.03
C PHE A 86 -10.43 14.43 7.05
N LEU A 87 -10.46 15.00 8.26
CA LEU A 87 -11.32 14.47 9.33
C LEU A 87 -12.80 14.67 9.03
N SER A 88 -13.18 15.84 8.52
CA SER A 88 -14.58 16.14 8.18
C SER A 88 -15.09 15.29 7.03
N ASP A 89 -14.26 15.05 6.01
CA ASP A 89 -14.64 14.18 4.89
C ASP A 89 -14.81 12.74 5.38
N PHE A 90 -13.82 12.21 6.09
CA PHE A 90 -13.88 10.84 6.59
C PHE A 90 -15.05 10.60 7.57
N ILE A 91 -15.26 11.49 8.55
CA ILE A 91 -16.36 11.35 9.52
C ILE A 91 -17.72 11.61 8.85
N GLY A 92 -17.79 12.59 7.93
CA GLY A 92 -19.00 12.87 7.16
C GLY A 92 -19.46 11.63 6.39
N ASP A 93 -18.52 10.98 5.73
CA ASP A 93 -18.73 9.73 5.00
C ASP A 93 -19.21 8.60 5.90
N ALA A 94 -18.54 8.43 7.05
CA ALA A 94 -18.92 7.46 8.07
C ALA A 94 -20.38 7.64 8.51
N PHE A 95 -20.76 8.85 8.89
CA PHE A 95 -22.13 9.12 9.35
C PHE A 95 -23.16 9.01 8.24
N ALA A 96 -22.81 9.35 7.00
CA ALA A 96 -23.70 9.15 5.86
C ALA A 96 -24.01 7.66 5.67
N TYR A 97 -23.00 6.80 5.73
CA TYR A 97 -23.17 5.37 5.54
C TYR A 97 -23.89 4.70 6.71
N LEU A 98 -23.55 5.08 7.95
CA LEU A 98 -24.16 4.52 9.16
C LEU A 98 -25.63 4.93 9.34
N ASN A 99 -26.07 6.02 8.70
CA ASN A 99 -27.47 6.37 8.62
C ASN A 99 -28.25 5.33 7.79
N LEU A 100 -29.34 4.78 8.33
CA LEU A 100 -30.09 3.69 7.71
C LEU A 100 -30.55 3.99 6.27
N GLU A 101 -31.19 5.15 6.06
CA GLU A 101 -31.77 5.53 4.77
C GLU A 101 -30.69 5.90 3.76
N ARG A 102 -29.73 6.74 4.16
CA ARG A 102 -28.61 7.15 3.30
C ARG A 102 -27.74 5.96 2.96
N GLY A 103 -27.39 5.12 3.91
CA GLY A 103 -26.67 3.88 3.69
C GLY A 103 -27.36 2.96 2.68
N ALA A 104 -28.69 2.81 2.77
CA ALA A 104 -29.44 2.03 1.77
C ALA A 104 -29.35 2.63 0.36
N LYS A 105 -29.45 3.96 0.22
CA LYS A 105 -29.26 4.66 -1.06
C LYS A 105 -27.85 4.48 -1.63
N ILE A 106 -26.83 4.54 -0.78
CA ILE A 106 -25.43 4.30 -1.16
C ILE A 106 -25.25 2.88 -1.72
N ARG A 107 -25.75 1.87 -1.00
CA ARG A 107 -25.66 0.47 -1.44
C ARG A 107 -26.44 0.24 -2.75
N ALA A 108 -27.61 0.86 -2.91
CA ALA A 108 -28.39 0.80 -4.15
C ALA A 108 -27.61 1.36 -5.34
N SER A 109 -27.05 2.57 -5.20
CA SER A 109 -26.27 3.22 -6.26
C SER A 109 -25.02 2.43 -6.65
N ILE A 110 -24.26 1.89 -5.68
CA ILE A 110 -23.10 1.02 -5.97
C ILE A 110 -23.54 -0.25 -6.73
N THR A 111 -24.68 -0.83 -6.34
CA THR A 111 -25.22 -2.04 -6.97
C THR A 111 -25.68 -1.78 -8.40
N GLU A 112 -26.33 -0.66 -8.66
CA GLU A 112 -26.76 -0.21 -9.98
C GLU A 112 -25.55 -0.01 -10.91
N HIS A 113 -24.51 0.69 -10.44
CA HIS A 113 -23.28 0.85 -11.20
C HIS A 113 -22.56 -0.47 -11.51
N LEU A 114 -22.59 -1.42 -10.58
CA LEU A 114 -22.03 -2.75 -10.83
C LEU A 114 -22.84 -3.50 -11.90
N GLU A 115 -24.16 -3.48 -11.80
CA GLU A 115 -25.04 -4.13 -12.77
C GLU A 115 -24.87 -3.55 -14.18
N ASP A 116 -24.88 -2.22 -14.31
CA ASP A 116 -24.64 -1.54 -15.58
C ASP A 116 -23.29 -1.92 -16.17
N PHE A 117 -22.26 -1.98 -15.34
CA PHE A 117 -20.92 -2.32 -15.78
C PHE A 117 -20.84 -3.76 -16.31
N ILE A 118 -21.46 -4.72 -15.62
CA ILE A 118 -21.53 -6.11 -16.06
C ILE A 118 -22.35 -6.25 -17.35
N ASN A 119 -23.49 -5.55 -17.45
CA ASN A 119 -24.38 -5.65 -18.61
C ASN A 119 -23.77 -5.03 -19.87
N ASN A 120 -22.91 -4.03 -19.73
CA ASN A 120 -22.20 -3.41 -20.86
C ASN A 120 -20.99 -4.22 -21.35
N HIS A 121 -20.58 -5.26 -20.60
CA HIS A 121 -19.44 -6.12 -20.93
C HIS A 121 -19.77 -7.61 -20.67
N PRO A 122 -20.83 -8.17 -21.31
CA PRO A 122 -21.35 -9.50 -20.99
C PRO A 122 -20.37 -10.65 -21.30
N GLU A 123 -19.38 -10.42 -22.16
CA GLU A 123 -18.28 -11.33 -22.49
C GLU A 123 -17.31 -11.55 -21.32
N GLU A 124 -17.22 -10.58 -20.41
CA GLU A 124 -16.31 -10.62 -19.28
C GLU A 124 -16.93 -11.38 -18.12
N LYS A 125 -16.19 -12.35 -17.57
CA LYS A 125 -16.64 -13.20 -16.46
C LYS A 125 -15.91 -12.96 -15.15
N GLU A 126 -14.83 -12.20 -15.19
CA GLU A 126 -14.00 -11.93 -14.02
C GLU A 126 -14.13 -10.47 -13.60
N ILE A 127 -14.36 -10.26 -12.30
CA ILE A 127 -14.35 -8.93 -11.70
C ILE A 127 -13.31 -8.82 -10.59
N HIS A 128 -12.61 -7.69 -10.61
CA HIS A 128 -11.68 -7.25 -9.58
C HIS A 128 -12.21 -5.96 -8.96
N ILE A 129 -12.29 -5.90 -7.64
CA ILE A 129 -12.78 -4.70 -6.94
C ILE A 129 -11.61 -3.96 -6.31
N VAL A 130 -11.52 -2.65 -6.58
CA VAL A 130 -10.56 -1.76 -5.94
C VAL A 130 -11.32 -0.75 -5.09
N ALA A 131 -11.15 -0.81 -3.77
CA ALA A 131 -11.87 0.03 -2.83
C ALA A 131 -10.92 0.93 -2.04
N HIS A 132 -11.37 2.14 -1.72
CA HIS A 132 -10.59 3.14 -1.01
C HIS A 132 -11.33 3.76 0.17
N SER A 133 -10.64 3.97 1.29
CA SER A 133 -11.20 4.66 2.46
C SER A 133 -12.55 4.07 2.89
N MET A 134 -13.58 4.89 3.08
CA MET A 134 -14.93 4.43 3.38
C MET A 134 -15.53 3.49 2.32
N GLY A 135 -15.06 3.53 1.07
CA GLY A 135 -15.41 2.52 0.06
C GLY A 135 -15.00 1.10 0.46
N THR A 136 -13.92 0.94 1.24
CA THR A 136 -13.51 -0.39 1.75
C THR A 136 -14.47 -0.88 2.82
N VAL A 137 -14.97 0.01 3.68
CA VAL A 137 -15.95 -0.28 4.73
C VAL A 137 -17.31 -0.65 4.13
N ILE A 138 -17.73 0.09 3.10
CA ILE A 138 -18.99 -0.19 2.40
C ILE A 138 -18.91 -1.55 1.70
N LEU A 139 -17.83 -1.82 0.97
CA LEU A 139 -17.61 -3.13 0.35
C LEU A 139 -17.59 -4.24 1.40
N TRP A 140 -16.87 -4.04 2.50
CA TRP A 140 -16.78 -4.98 3.62
C TRP A 140 -18.16 -5.35 4.16
N ASP A 141 -18.96 -4.33 4.49
CA ASP A 141 -20.31 -4.49 5.03
C ASP A 141 -21.24 -5.17 4.02
N MET A 142 -21.22 -4.72 2.76
CA MET A 142 -22.03 -5.31 1.67
C MET A 142 -21.65 -6.76 1.38
N LEU A 143 -20.39 -7.16 1.48
CA LEU A 143 -19.98 -8.56 1.26
C LEU A 143 -20.37 -9.44 2.45
N PHE A 144 -20.04 -9.04 3.68
CA PHE A 144 -20.02 -9.98 4.80
C PHE A 144 -21.09 -9.78 5.86
N SER A 145 -21.75 -8.62 5.94
CA SER A 145 -22.73 -8.42 7.02
C SER A 145 -24.04 -9.19 6.77
N ASN A 146 -24.58 -9.79 7.82
CA ASN A 146 -25.89 -10.46 7.79
C ASN A 146 -27.04 -9.57 8.28
N LYS A 147 -26.78 -8.29 8.61
CA LYS A 147 -27.76 -7.38 9.22
C LYS A 147 -28.86 -6.86 8.29
N PHE A 148 -28.73 -7.08 6.97
CA PHE A 148 -29.61 -6.46 5.98
C PHE A 148 -30.96 -7.18 5.88
N GLN A 149 -32.04 -6.39 5.72
CA GLN A 149 -33.39 -6.89 5.54
C GLN A 149 -33.68 -7.27 4.08
N HIS A 150 -34.62 -8.19 3.86
CA HIS A 150 -35.09 -8.53 2.51
C HIS A 150 -35.49 -7.27 1.73
N GLY A 151 -34.99 -7.15 0.50
CA GLY A 151 -35.20 -5.98 -0.36
C GLY A 151 -34.03 -5.00 -0.38
N ASP A 152 -33.02 -5.15 0.49
CA ASP A 152 -31.80 -4.36 0.41
C ASP A 152 -31.00 -4.69 -0.87
N ALA A 153 -30.38 -3.67 -1.48
CA ALA A 153 -29.59 -3.81 -2.70
C ALA A 153 -28.39 -4.77 -2.54
N VAL A 154 -27.94 -5.02 -1.30
CA VAL A 154 -26.88 -5.99 -0.98
C VAL A 154 -27.17 -7.38 -1.55
N PHE A 155 -28.41 -7.85 -1.48
CA PHE A 155 -28.74 -9.18 -2.00
C PHE A 155 -28.53 -9.26 -3.51
N LYS A 156 -28.86 -8.19 -4.23
CA LYS A 156 -28.61 -8.07 -5.67
C LYS A 156 -27.12 -7.92 -5.98
N PHE A 157 -26.39 -7.12 -5.20
CA PHE A 157 -24.93 -7.02 -5.33
C PHE A 157 -24.26 -8.38 -5.23
N ARG A 158 -24.61 -9.17 -4.20
CA ARG A 158 -24.06 -10.51 -3.96
C ARG A 158 -24.45 -11.51 -5.04
N SER A 159 -25.66 -11.43 -5.60
CA SER A 159 -26.06 -12.31 -6.72
C SER A 159 -25.32 -11.97 -8.00
N LEU A 160 -25.05 -10.69 -8.30
CA LEU A 160 -24.27 -10.30 -9.47
C LEU A 160 -22.86 -10.91 -9.46
N ILE A 161 -22.16 -10.84 -8.34
CA ILE A 161 -20.79 -11.37 -8.17
C ILE A 161 -20.70 -12.89 -7.93
N LYS A 162 -21.83 -13.58 -8.07
CA LYS A 162 -21.93 -15.05 -8.00
C LYS A 162 -22.46 -15.64 -9.30
N ASP A 163 -23.51 -15.04 -9.83
CA ASP A 163 -24.30 -15.59 -10.94
C ASP A 163 -23.90 -14.99 -12.30
N LYS A 164 -23.32 -13.79 -12.33
CA LYS A 164 -22.98 -13.08 -13.59
C LYS A 164 -21.48 -12.97 -13.83
N VAL A 165 -20.73 -12.67 -12.78
CA VAL A 165 -19.26 -12.57 -12.79
C VAL A 165 -18.71 -13.24 -11.55
N ASP A 166 -17.48 -13.75 -11.63
CA ASP A 166 -16.73 -14.33 -10.54
C ASP A 166 -15.82 -13.24 -9.93
N LEU A 167 -15.95 -13.01 -8.62
CA LEU A 167 -15.09 -12.07 -7.89
C LEU A 167 -13.70 -12.68 -7.66
N VAL A 168 -12.74 -12.28 -8.48
CA VAL A 168 -11.40 -12.90 -8.48
C VAL A 168 -10.48 -12.27 -7.44
N SER A 169 -10.52 -10.94 -7.29
CA SER A 169 -9.67 -10.26 -6.31
C SER A 169 -10.26 -8.97 -5.76
N ILE A 170 -9.85 -8.65 -4.53
CA ILE A 170 -10.11 -7.37 -3.87
C ILE A 170 -8.77 -6.67 -3.61
N THR A 171 -8.72 -5.37 -3.88
CA THR A 171 -7.66 -4.50 -3.41
C THR A 171 -8.28 -3.39 -2.57
N THR A 172 -7.91 -3.30 -1.30
CA THR A 172 -8.26 -2.16 -0.45
C THR A 172 -7.08 -1.23 -0.28
N MET A 173 -7.36 0.06 -0.16
CA MET A 173 -6.36 1.09 0.10
C MET A 173 -6.91 2.14 1.06
N GLY A 174 -6.07 2.66 1.95
CA GLY A 174 -6.51 3.59 2.98
C GLY A 174 -7.59 3.02 3.91
N SER A 175 -7.55 1.71 4.18
CA SER A 175 -8.71 0.96 4.69
C SER A 175 -8.93 1.12 6.21
N PRO A 176 -10.06 1.69 6.66
CA PRO A 176 -10.43 1.80 8.07
C PRO A 176 -11.31 0.63 8.54
N VAL A 177 -11.38 -0.47 7.78
CA VAL A 177 -12.26 -1.62 8.06
C VAL A 177 -12.15 -2.11 9.51
N ILE A 178 -10.95 -2.18 10.08
CA ILE A 178 -10.77 -2.64 11.46
C ILE A 178 -11.51 -1.76 12.47
N LEU A 179 -11.56 -0.44 12.24
CA LEU A 179 -12.24 0.49 13.12
C LEU A 179 -13.75 0.30 13.04
N PHE A 180 -14.28 0.12 11.84
CA PHE A 180 -15.71 -0.11 11.64
C PHE A 180 -16.15 -1.52 12.02
N ASN A 181 -15.25 -2.50 12.01
CA ASN A 181 -15.58 -3.83 12.49
C ASN A 181 -15.88 -3.85 14.00
N MET A 182 -15.42 -2.84 14.76
CA MET A 182 -15.87 -2.65 16.15
C MET A 182 -17.37 -2.33 16.26
N ILE A 183 -17.97 -1.77 15.19
CA ILE A 183 -19.39 -1.45 15.12
C ILE A 183 -20.17 -2.60 14.47
N PHE A 184 -19.64 -3.16 13.38
CA PHE A 184 -20.33 -4.18 12.61
C PHE A 184 -20.23 -5.59 13.19
N ASP A 185 -19.21 -5.85 14.03
CA ASP A 185 -18.95 -7.15 14.66
C ASP A 185 -18.99 -8.32 13.68
N ILE A 186 -18.41 -8.13 12.47
CA ILE A 186 -18.34 -9.19 11.47
C ILE A 186 -17.22 -10.14 11.88
N LYS A 187 -17.58 -11.42 12.05
CA LYS A 187 -16.70 -12.47 12.55
C LYS A 187 -16.14 -13.32 11.40
N ALA A 188 -15.03 -13.99 11.67
CA ALA A 188 -14.37 -14.82 10.66
C ALA A 188 -15.25 -15.96 10.15
N GLU A 189 -16.16 -16.48 10.97
CA GLU A 189 -17.15 -17.48 10.58
C GLU A 189 -18.08 -16.95 9.50
N THR A 190 -18.59 -15.72 9.66
CA THR A 190 -19.48 -15.08 8.67
C THR A 190 -18.78 -14.82 7.34
N ILE A 191 -17.49 -14.48 7.38
CA ILE A 191 -16.66 -14.35 6.17
C ILE A 191 -16.57 -15.71 5.47
N ASN A 192 -16.24 -16.78 6.20
CA ASN A 192 -16.10 -18.11 5.63
C ASN A 192 -17.42 -18.64 5.06
N GLU A 193 -18.55 -18.41 5.74
CA GLU A 193 -19.89 -18.73 5.23
C GLU A 193 -20.17 -18.03 3.89
N PHE A 194 -19.87 -16.73 3.80
CA PHE A 194 -20.00 -15.98 2.56
C PHE A 194 -19.13 -16.59 1.46
N LEU A 195 -17.86 -16.89 1.73
CA LEU A 195 -16.95 -17.43 0.72
C LEU A 195 -17.42 -18.80 0.22
N VAL A 196 -17.85 -19.69 1.10
CA VAL A 196 -18.41 -21.00 0.71
C VAL A 196 -19.68 -20.85 -0.14
N GLN A 197 -20.50 -19.84 0.15
CA GLN A 197 -21.77 -19.64 -0.55
C GLN A 197 -21.64 -18.92 -1.89
N TYR A 198 -20.69 -17.99 -2.02
CA TYR A 198 -20.60 -17.04 -3.13
C TYR A 198 -19.31 -17.14 -3.95
N GLN A 199 -18.28 -17.87 -3.49
CA GLN A 199 -17.02 -18.02 -4.23
C GLN A 199 -16.79 -19.46 -4.67
N LYS A 200 -16.32 -19.64 -5.91
CA LYS A 200 -15.92 -20.94 -6.46
C LYS A 200 -14.46 -21.28 -6.13
N GLU A 201 -13.62 -20.25 -6.02
CA GLU A 201 -12.19 -20.35 -5.79
C GLU A 201 -11.76 -19.50 -4.59
N ASN A 202 -10.47 -19.56 -4.24
CA ASN A 202 -9.92 -18.75 -3.17
C ASN A 202 -9.93 -17.26 -3.56
N LEU A 203 -10.53 -16.43 -2.71
CA LEU A 203 -10.54 -14.99 -2.91
C LEU A 203 -9.20 -14.39 -2.52
N LYS A 204 -8.57 -13.68 -3.45
CA LYS A 204 -7.33 -12.93 -3.22
C LYS A 204 -7.65 -11.52 -2.75
N TRP A 205 -7.02 -11.11 -1.66
CA TRP A 205 -7.20 -9.78 -1.10
C TRP A 205 -5.84 -9.15 -0.80
N ILE A 206 -5.56 -7.98 -1.37
CA ILE A 206 -4.45 -7.13 -0.88
C ILE A 206 -4.96 -5.87 -0.20
N ASN A 207 -4.33 -5.49 0.89
CA ASN A 207 -4.62 -4.27 1.63
C ASN A 207 -3.39 -3.36 1.61
N ILE A 208 -3.45 -2.30 0.81
CA ILE A 208 -2.36 -1.35 0.60
C ILE A 208 -2.46 -0.25 1.67
N ILE A 209 -1.36 -0.07 2.42
CA ILE A 209 -1.26 0.85 3.55
C ILE A 209 -0.10 1.80 3.30
N HIS A 210 -0.38 3.09 3.22
CA HIS A 210 0.64 4.12 3.27
C HIS A 210 1.05 4.36 4.72
N SER A 211 2.35 4.37 5.03
CA SER A 211 2.85 4.48 6.40
C SER A 211 2.38 5.74 7.14
N SER A 212 2.13 6.80 6.38
CA SER A 212 1.68 8.10 6.89
C SER A 212 0.14 8.25 6.90
N ASP A 213 -0.62 7.28 6.38
CA ASP A 213 -2.09 7.31 6.40
C ASP A 213 -2.62 6.82 7.76
N MET A 214 -3.21 7.74 8.51
CA MET A 214 -3.61 7.51 9.91
C MET A 214 -4.87 6.65 10.09
N ILE A 215 -5.65 6.40 9.03
CA ILE A 215 -6.88 5.59 9.13
C ILE A 215 -6.74 4.23 8.45
N ALA A 216 -5.59 3.97 7.82
CA ALA A 216 -5.27 2.68 7.20
C ALA A 216 -4.62 1.73 8.20
N TYR A 217 -5.20 0.54 8.38
CA TYR A 217 -4.67 -0.46 9.29
C TYR A 217 -4.47 -1.81 8.61
N PRO A 218 -3.53 -2.65 9.09
CA PRO A 218 -3.46 -4.05 8.73
C PRO A 218 -4.76 -4.78 9.09
N ILE A 219 -5.30 -5.53 8.14
CA ILE A 219 -6.58 -6.25 8.33
C ILE A 219 -6.42 -7.77 8.28
N SER A 220 -5.33 -8.30 7.72
CA SER A 220 -5.19 -9.75 7.46
C SER A 220 -5.52 -10.64 8.65
N THR A 221 -4.99 -10.34 9.84
CA THR A 221 -5.21 -11.14 11.06
C THR A 221 -6.64 -11.07 11.60
N SER A 222 -7.36 -9.97 11.33
CA SER A 222 -8.78 -9.86 11.71
C SER A 222 -9.72 -10.61 10.77
N LEU A 223 -9.27 -10.89 9.54
CA LEU A 223 -10.12 -11.45 8.48
C LEU A 223 -9.91 -12.95 8.27
N THR A 224 -8.79 -13.51 8.72
CA THR A 224 -8.46 -14.93 8.51
C THR A 224 -8.47 -15.69 9.84
N SER A 225 -9.30 -16.73 9.94
CA SER A 225 -9.19 -17.76 10.98
C SER A 225 -8.93 -19.13 10.33
N GLY A 226 -7.81 -19.78 10.71
CA GLY A 226 -7.51 -21.15 10.29
C GLY A 226 -7.38 -21.35 8.77
N LYS A 227 -8.00 -22.43 8.25
CA LYS A 227 -8.05 -22.74 6.81
C LYS A 227 -9.15 -21.91 6.14
N SER A 228 -8.84 -20.68 5.74
CA SER A 228 -9.78 -19.81 5.01
C SER A 228 -9.63 -19.94 3.50
N TYR A 229 -10.75 -19.88 2.78
CA TYR A 229 -10.79 -19.62 1.32
C TYR A 229 -10.42 -18.17 0.96
N LEU A 230 -9.91 -17.42 1.94
CA LEU A 230 -9.50 -16.03 1.83
C LEU A 230 -8.00 -15.93 2.06
N HIS A 231 -7.28 -15.35 1.11
CA HIS A 231 -5.89 -14.99 1.27
C HIS A 231 -5.77 -13.46 1.34
N VAL A 232 -5.44 -12.94 2.52
CA VAL A 232 -5.25 -11.50 2.74
C VAL A 232 -3.78 -11.17 2.96
N GLU A 233 -3.24 -10.28 2.13
CA GLU A 233 -1.89 -9.75 2.27
C GLU A 233 -1.93 -8.23 2.54
N ASN A 234 -1.19 -7.76 3.56
CA ASN A 234 -0.98 -6.31 3.72
C ASN A 234 0.29 -5.90 2.98
N LYS A 235 0.18 -4.86 2.14
CA LYS A 235 1.30 -4.25 1.41
C LYS A 235 1.52 -2.83 1.91
N PHE A 236 2.76 -2.43 2.09
CA PHE A 236 3.10 -1.13 2.67
C PHE A 236 3.78 -0.22 1.64
N ILE A 237 3.34 1.04 1.61
CA ILE A 237 4.01 2.14 0.91
C ILE A 237 4.69 2.99 1.98
N THR A 238 6.02 3.04 1.95
CA THR A 238 6.85 3.76 2.95
C THR A 238 7.46 5.04 2.41
N THR A 239 7.17 5.39 1.15
CA THR A 239 7.60 6.65 0.55
C THR A 239 6.90 7.83 1.22
N GLU A 240 7.57 8.98 1.26
CA GLU A 240 7.00 10.22 1.82
C GLU A 240 5.78 10.68 1.01
N ALA A 241 4.72 11.10 1.70
CA ALA A 241 3.45 11.49 1.08
C ALA A 241 3.52 12.86 0.41
N ASN A 242 4.29 13.80 0.96
CA ASN A 242 4.42 15.15 0.42
C ASN A 242 5.75 15.85 0.78
N HIS A 243 5.96 17.04 0.21
CA HIS A 243 7.15 17.87 0.45
C HIS A 243 7.27 18.39 1.89
N ILE A 244 6.16 18.54 2.61
CA ILE A 244 6.15 19.02 3.99
C ILE A 244 6.63 17.91 4.93
N GLU A 245 6.14 16.68 4.75
CA GLU A 245 6.61 15.48 5.43
C GLU A 245 8.11 15.29 5.22
N LYS A 246 8.57 15.42 3.96
CA LYS A 246 9.99 15.39 3.62
C LYS A 246 10.79 16.46 4.37
N SER A 247 10.26 17.68 4.43
CA SER A 247 10.92 18.80 5.11
C SER A 247 11.00 18.60 6.62
N ILE A 248 9.92 18.15 7.26
CA ILE A 248 9.88 17.87 8.71
C ILE A 248 10.79 16.69 9.06
N LYS A 249 10.77 15.62 8.26
CA LYS A 249 11.65 14.45 8.44
C LYS A 249 13.12 14.82 8.26
N ASN A 250 13.45 15.69 7.31
CA ASN A 250 14.81 16.20 7.14
C ASN A 250 15.24 17.11 8.30
N LEU A 251 14.32 17.92 8.85
CA LEU A 251 14.58 18.71 10.05
C LEU A 251 14.80 17.83 11.29
N GLY A 252 14.00 16.77 11.45
CA GLY A 252 14.16 15.77 12.50
C GLY A 252 15.49 15.02 12.43
N LYS A 253 16.05 14.83 11.22
CA LYS A 253 17.36 14.22 10.95
C LYS A 253 18.53 15.21 11.03
N SER A 254 18.29 16.49 11.34
CA SER A 254 19.39 17.44 11.51
C SER A 254 20.15 17.13 12.80
N SER A 255 21.49 17.18 12.76
CA SER A 255 22.36 16.79 13.88
C SER A 255 21.98 17.37 15.26
N PRO A 256 21.56 18.66 15.39
CA PRO A 256 21.12 19.21 16.67
C PRO A 256 19.78 18.62 17.15
N VAL A 257 18.84 18.35 16.24
CA VAL A 257 17.51 17.82 16.56
C VAL A 257 17.59 16.33 16.85
N GLU A 258 18.41 15.60 16.11
CA GLU A 258 18.67 14.18 16.34
C GLU A 258 19.29 13.97 17.73
N ALA A 259 20.30 14.76 18.09
CA ALA A 259 20.88 14.75 19.44
C ALA A 259 19.85 15.09 20.52
N ALA A 260 19.00 16.11 20.31
CA ALA A 260 17.95 16.46 21.26
C ALA A 260 16.86 15.38 21.38
N SER A 261 16.53 14.69 20.28
CA SER A 261 15.53 13.61 20.25
C SER A 261 16.00 12.34 20.96
N GLN A 262 17.31 12.07 20.95
CA GLN A 262 17.92 10.97 21.72
C GLN A 262 17.95 11.28 23.22
N LEU A 263 18.04 12.56 23.59
CA LEU A 263 18.05 13.01 24.98
C LEU A 263 16.64 13.15 25.57
N ASN A 264 15.62 13.35 24.74
CA ASN A 264 14.23 13.54 25.20
C ASN A 264 13.22 12.89 24.24
N ALA A 265 12.63 11.78 24.69
CA ALA A 265 11.59 11.05 23.96
C ALA A 265 10.38 11.92 23.59
N GLY A 266 10.05 12.94 24.39
CA GLY A 266 8.95 13.88 24.12
C GLY A 266 9.16 14.71 22.85
N ILE A 267 10.42 15.03 22.50
CA ILE A 267 10.77 15.75 21.28
C ILE A 267 10.58 14.85 20.05
N SER A 268 11.03 13.59 20.14
CA SER A 268 10.84 12.59 19.09
C SER A 268 9.34 12.33 18.80
N HIS A 269 8.52 12.23 19.86
CA HIS A 269 7.07 12.08 19.72
C HIS A 269 6.42 13.31 19.08
N ALA A 270 6.84 14.53 19.43
CA ALA A 270 6.30 15.76 18.85
C ALA A 270 6.58 15.86 17.34
N PHE A 271 7.80 15.55 16.90
CA PHE A 271 8.14 15.54 15.47
C PHE A 271 7.43 14.42 14.71
N SER A 272 7.31 13.24 15.31
CA SER A 272 6.57 12.12 14.71
C SER A 272 5.10 12.48 14.51
N PHE A 273 4.46 13.08 15.51
CA PHE A 273 3.07 13.54 15.41
C PHE A 273 2.90 14.65 14.37
N ALA A 274 3.82 15.62 14.32
CA ALA A 274 3.79 16.69 13.31
C ALA A 274 3.95 16.14 11.88
N THR A 275 4.83 15.16 11.70
CA THR A 275 5.04 14.47 10.41
C THR A 275 3.77 13.71 9.99
N LEU A 276 3.16 12.96 10.91
CA LEU A 276 1.90 12.24 10.67
C LEU A 276 0.77 13.20 10.34
N ALA A 277 0.56 14.26 11.13
CA ALA A 277 -0.52 15.22 10.90
C ALA A 277 -0.37 15.99 9.58
N ALA A 278 0.86 16.34 9.19
CA ALA A 278 1.15 17.01 7.94
C ALA A 278 1.06 16.09 6.71
N GLY A 279 1.29 14.78 6.89
CA GLY A 279 1.30 13.79 5.82
C GLY A 279 -0.03 13.03 5.66
N ALA A 280 -0.87 12.95 6.68
CA ALA A 280 -1.99 12.00 6.73
C ALA A 280 -3.04 12.17 5.63
N GLY A 281 -3.54 13.39 5.45
CA GLY A 281 -4.53 13.67 4.39
C GLY A 281 -3.97 13.42 2.99
N ASP A 282 -2.73 13.85 2.76
CA ASP A 282 -2.05 13.65 1.48
C ASP A 282 -1.74 12.18 1.23
N ALA A 283 -1.22 11.45 2.21
CA ALA A 283 -0.95 10.02 2.14
C ALA A 283 -2.21 9.25 1.79
N HIS A 284 -3.33 9.62 2.42
CA HIS A 284 -4.63 9.01 2.19
C HIS A 284 -5.14 9.26 0.77
N ILE A 285 -4.88 10.41 0.17
CA ILE A 285 -5.30 10.67 -1.23
C ILE A 285 -4.26 10.15 -2.23
N ASN A 286 -2.99 10.01 -1.82
CA ASN A 286 -1.87 9.71 -2.71
C ASN A 286 -1.95 8.33 -3.34
N TYR A 287 -2.71 7.37 -2.79
CA TYR A 287 -2.90 6.07 -3.44
C TYR A 287 -3.39 6.21 -4.89
N TRP A 288 -4.24 7.21 -5.17
CA TRP A 288 -4.78 7.46 -6.50
C TRP A 288 -3.74 7.91 -7.52
N LYS A 289 -2.60 8.44 -7.08
CA LYS A 289 -1.55 9.01 -7.94
C LYS A 289 -0.22 8.24 -7.83
N CYS A 290 -0.17 7.19 -7.03
CA CYS A 290 1.06 6.48 -6.73
C CYS A 290 1.30 5.31 -7.71
N PRO A 291 2.42 5.30 -8.45
CA PRO A 291 2.78 4.19 -9.34
C PRO A 291 2.94 2.86 -8.59
N GLN A 292 3.40 2.88 -7.34
CA GLN A 292 3.53 1.66 -6.53
C GLN A 292 2.15 1.03 -6.24
N THR A 293 1.13 1.86 -5.96
CA THR A 293 -0.26 1.38 -5.81
C THR A 293 -0.74 0.70 -7.09
N ALA A 294 -0.51 1.32 -8.25
CA ALA A 294 -0.91 0.73 -9.54
C ALA A 294 -0.23 -0.61 -9.79
N LYS A 295 1.08 -0.70 -9.54
CA LYS A 295 1.85 -1.94 -9.65
C LYS A 295 1.28 -3.03 -8.73
N MET A 296 1.01 -2.73 -7.46
CA MET A 296 0.45 -3.69 -6.51
C MET A 296 -0.96 -4.17 -6.93
N ILE A 297 -1.81 -3.27 -7.45
CA ILE A 297 -3.12 -3.64 -8.00
C ILE A 297 -2.96 -4.60 -9.18
N VAL A 298 -2.08 -4.27 -10.13
CA VAL A 298 -1.82 -5.11 -11.31
C VAL A 298 -1.24 -6.46 -10.90
N ASP A 299 -0.35 -6.49 -9.91
CA ASP A 299 0.23 -7.72 -9.38
C ASP A 299 -0.84 -8.65 -8.79
N ASN A 300 -1.80 -8.09 -8.05
CA ASN A 300 -2.94 -8.85 -7.49
C ASN A 300 -3.87 -9.39 -8.59
N ILE A 301 -4.21 -8.55 -9.56
CA ILE A 301 -5.09 -8.90 -10.69
C ILE A 301 -4.47 -10.01 -11.54
N LEU A 302 -3.20 -9.87 -11.93
CA LEU A 302 -2.51 -10.81 -12.82
C LEU A 302 -1.93 -12.04 -12.11
N ASP A 303 -2.11 -12.14 -10.79
CA ASP A 303 -1.48 -13.15 -9.95
C ASP A 303 0.06 -13.20 -10.06
N THR A 304 0.68 -12.08 -10.41
CA THR A 304 2.14 -12.01 -10.46
C THR A 304 2.66 -11.80 -9.05
N LYS A 305 3.02 -12.90 -8.39
CA LYS A 305 3.74 -12.84 -7.12
C LYS A 305 4.99 -11.96 -7.30
N GLU A 306 5.19 -11.06 -6.35
CA GLU A 306 6.38 -10.25 -6.31
C GLU A 306 7.59 -11.16 -6.22
N LYS A 307 8.42 -11.15 -7.27
CA LYS A 307 9.62 -11.97 -7.33
C LYS A 307 10.53 -11.61 -6.16
N ILE A 308 11.05 -12.62 -5.46
CA ILE A 308 11.92 -12.45 -4.29
C ILE A 308 13.09 -11.52 -4.60
N ILE A 309 13.65 -11.58 -5.81
CA ILE A 309 14.70 -10.68 -6.26
C ILE A 309 14.38 -9.20 -6.01
N ASN A 310 13.15 -8.76 -6.28
CA ASN A 310 12.75 -7.36 -6.09
C ASN A 310 12.66 -7.00 -4.60
N LEU A 311 12.13 -7.91 -3.77
CA LEU A 311 12.09 -7.74 -2.31
C LEU A 311 13.50 -7.63 -1.75
N VAL A 312 14.41 -8.52 -2.17
CA VAL A 312 15.80 -8.53 -1.73
C VAL A 312 16.51 -7.24 -2.10
N ILE A 313 16.30 -6.72 -3.32
CA ILE A 313 16.87 -5.44 -3.74
C ILE A 313 16.37 -4.31 -2.84
N ALA A 314 15.06 -4.22 -2.58
CA ALA A 314 14.49 -3.19 -1.70
C ALA A 314 15.03 -3.26 -0.25
N HIS A 315 15.19 -4.47 0.29
CA HIS A 315 15.82 -4.70 1.59
C HIS A 315 17.25 -4.14 1.63
N LEU A 316 18.06 -4.45 0.61
CA LEU A 316 19.44 -3.97 0.52
C LEU A 316 19.54 -2.45 0.35
N GLU A 317 18.66 -1.84 -0.46
CA GLU A 317 18.60 -0.38 -0.63
C GLU A 317 18.25 0.36 0.67
N SER A 318 17.55 -0.30 1.59
CA SER A 318 17.17 0.26 2.88
C SER A 318 18.31 0.28 3.92
N VAL A 319 19.42 -0.43 3.66
CA VAL A 319 20.55 -0.51 4.59
C VAL A 319 21.25 0.86 4.69
N PRO A 320 21.44 1.43 5.90
CA PRO A 320 22.13 2.70 6.07
C PRO A 320 23.52 2.72 5.42
N GLY A 321 23.80 3.78 4.65
CA GLY A 321 25.07 3.94 3.94
C GLY A 321 25.28 3.00 2.76
N MET A 322 24.21 2.32 2.28
CA MET A 322 24.26 1.55 1.03
C MET A 322 24.52 2.48 -0.14
N THR A 323 25.54 2.14 -0.92
CA THR A 323 25.78 2.76 -2.22
C THR A 323 24.84 2.13 -3.25
N THR A 324 23.90 2.91 -3.77
CA THR A 324 23.01 2.47 -4.84
C THR A 324 23.66 2.82 -6.17
N HIS A 325 24.18 1.80 -6.86
CA HIS A 325 24.60 1.95 -8.25
C HIS A 325 23.63 1.18 -9.14
N PHE A 326 22.56 1.82 -9.64
CA PHE A 326 21.76 1.21 -10.72
C PHE A 326 21.37 2.16 -11.87
N HIS A 327 21.33 1.55 -13.06
CA HIS A 327 21.02 2.06 -14.41
C HIS A 327 22.13 2.81 -15.17
N GLY A 328 22.80 2.11 -16.11
CA GLY A 328 23.32 2.74 -17.34
C GLY A 328 24.82 2.70 -17.61
N VAL A 329 25.65 1.99 -16.83
CA VAL A 329 27.07 1.80 -17.19
C VAL A 329 27.38 0.32 -17.25
N THR A 330 27.07 -0.28 -18.39
CA THR A 330 27.41 -1.66 -18.74
C THR A 330 28.89 -1.90 -18.99
N ASP A 331 29.80 -0.93 -18.85
CA ASP A 331 31.08 -1.03 -19.57
C ASP A 331 32.40 -0.78 -18.82
N PHE A 332 32.44 -0.60 -17.49
CA PHE A 332 33.74 -0.28 -16.85
C PHE A 332 34.27 -1.19 -15.74
N ILE A 333 33.55 -2.21 -15.27
CA ILE A 333 34.11 -3.16 -14.29
C ILE A 333 33.96 -4.65 -14.68
N GLU A 334 33.00 -5.02 -15.54
CA GLU A 334 32.82 -6.41 -15.99
C GLU A 334 33.33 -6.72 -17.41
N LYS A 335 33.87 -5.73 -18.14
CA LYS A 335 34.63 -5.99 -19.38
C LYS A 335 36.05 -6.50 -19.15
N THR A 336 36.40 -6.82 -17.90
CA THR A 336 37.55 -7.68 -17.59
C THR A 336 37.11 -9.14 -17.40
N ILE A 337 36.58 -9.68 -18.51
CA ILE A 337 36.81 -11.03 -19.05
C ILE A 337 35.98 -12.20 -18.48
N PRO A 338 34.97 -12.68 -19.24
CA PRO A 338 34.60 -14.09 -19.22
C PRO A 338 35.76 -14.88 -19.85
N ASN A 339 36.31 -15.86 -19.12
CA ASN A 339 37.31 -16.84 -19.58
C ASN A 339 38.83 -16.52 -19.47
N THR A 340 39.26 -15.56 -18.67
CA THR A 340 40.66 -15.54 -18.19
C THR A 340 40.72 -15.97 -16.75
N LYS A 341 41.46 -17.05 -16.48
CA LYS A 341 42.15 -17.21 -15.20
C LYS A 341 42.79 -15.86 -14.85
N ASN A 342 42.31 -15.23 -13.79
CA ASN A 342 42.85 -13.97 -13.29
C ASN A 342 44.33 -14.17 -12.98
N LYS A 343 45.22 -13.61 -13.81
CA LYS A 343 46.67 -13.58 -13.54
C LYS A 343 47.03 -12.86 -12.23
N TRP A 344 46.10 -12.07 -11.69
CA TRP A 344 46.20 -11.50 -10.33
C TRP A 344 45.95 -12.52 -9.21
N GLY A 345 45.10 -13.53 -9.45
CA GLY A 345 44.85 -14.62 -8.51
C GLY A 345 46.04 -15.58 -8.36
N GLU A 346 46.93 -15.62 -9.35
CA GLU A 346 48.19 -16.39 -9.28
C GLU A 346 49.28 -15.67 -8.46
N TRP A 347 49.14 -14.36 -8.18
CA TRP A 347 50.17 -13.58 -7.47
C TRP A 347 49.73 -13.04 -6.09
N LEU A 348 48.43 -12.80 -5.87
CA LEU A 348 47.89 -12.23 -4.62
C LEU A 348 46.85 -13.11 -3.90
N GLY A 349 46.53 -14.30 -4.43
CA GLY A 349 45.39 -15.10 -3.96
C GLY A 349 44.05 -14.46 -4.33
N ASP A 350 42.94 -15.16 -4.10
CA ASP A 350 41.60 -14.65 -4.37
C ASP A 350 41.35 -13.36 -3.56
N VAL A 351 41.34 -12.22 -4.25
CA VAL A 351 41.43 -10.88 -3.69
C VAL A 351 40.11 -10.41 -3.05
N ASP A 352 39.00 -11.05 -3.45
CA ASP A 352 37.67 -10.88 -2.89
C ASP A 352 37.19 -12.21 -2.30
N LYS A 353 36.94 -12.26 -0.99
CA LYS A 353 36.41 -13.46 -0.34
C LYS A 353 34.88 -13.48 -0.50
N LEU A 354 34.37 -14.42 -1.31
CA LEU A 354 32.94 -14.72 -1.37
C LEU A 354 32.50 -15.26 -0.01
N THR A 355 31.63 -14.52 0.67
CA THR A 355 31.11 -14.87 2.00
C THR A 355 29.78 -15.62 1.87
N TYR A 356 28.90 -15.18 0.97
CA TYR A 356 27.62 -15.83 0.70
C TYR A 356 27.32 -15.89 -0.80
N ASP A 357 26.75 -17.00 -1.25
CA ASP A 357 26.08 -17.17 -2.55
C ASP A 357 24.74 -17.86 -2.30
N LEU A 358 23.66 -17.07 -2.27
CA LEU A 358 22.34 -17.47 -1.83
C LEU A 358 21.37 -17.48 -3.01
N ARG A 359 20.73 -18.62 -3.28
CA ARG A 359 19.70 -18.73 -4.31
C ARG A 359 18.31 -18.51 -3.71
N PHE A 360 17.49 -17.72 -4.40
CA PHE A 360 16.12 -17.43 -3.98
C PHE A 360 15.20 -18.64 -4.18
N VAL A 361 14.30 -18.90 -3.22
CA VAL A 361 13.44 -20.10 -3.24
C VAL A 361 12.44 -20.12 -4.41
N ASP A 362 12.11 -18.95 -4.96
CA ASP A 362 11.23 -18.81 -6.11
C ASP A 362 11.96 -18.91 -7.46
N GLY A 363 13.28 -19.16 -7.45
CA GLY A 363 14.12 -19.23 -8.64
C GLY A 363 14.32 -17.88 -9.34
N SER A 364 13.90 -16.76 -8.75
CA SER A 364 13.96 -15.45 -9.40
C SER A 364 15.39 -14.90 -9.54
N GLY A 365 16.37 -15.48 -8.85
CA GLY A 365 17.74 -15.02 -8.88
C GLY A 365 18.60 -15.52 -7.72
N ARG A 366 19.71 -14.80 -7.47
CA ARG A 366 20.63 -15.04 -6.37
C ARG A 366 21.23 -13.77 -5.80
N LEU A 367 21.58 -13.80 -4.52
CA LEU A 367 22.32 -12.78 -3.80
C LEU A 367 23.75 -13.26 -3.51
N ARG A 368 24.73 -12.41 -3.78
CA ARG A 368 26.14 -12.63 -3.41
C ARG A 368 26.62 -11.56 -2.44
N LEU A 369 27.29 -11.99 -1.38
CA LEU A 369 28.05 -11.12 -0.47
C LEU A 369 29.54 -11.44 -0.62
N ARG A 370 30.36 -10.42 -0.85
CA ARG A 370 31.83 -10.52 -0.92
C ARG A 370 32.46 -9.53 0.04
N GLN A 371 33.66 -9.86 0.52
CA GLN A 371 34.51 -8.92 1.24
C GLN A 371 35.76 -8.66 0.41
N ASN A 372 36.07 -7.39 0.17
CA ASN A 372 37.32 -7.02 -0.50
C ASN A 372 38.51 -7.08 0.47
N ILE A 373 39.73 -6.77 -0.01
CA ILE A 373 40.96 -6.75 0.81
C ILE A 373 40.83 -5.86 2.05
N ALA A 374 40.09 -4.75 1.95
CA ALA A 374 39.85 -3.82 3.06
C ALA A 374 38.72 -4.29 4.01
N GLN A 375 38.25 -5.53 3.86
CA GLN A 375 37.14 -6.14 4.61
C GLN A 375 35.81 -5.41 4.43
N ILE A 376 35.67 -4.60 3.39
CA ILE A 376 34.45 -3.88 3.08
C ILE A 376 33.47 -4.85 2.41
N PRO A 377 32.24 -4.98 2.93
CA PRO A 377 31.24 -5.89 2.37
C PRO A 377 30.57 -5.28 1.12
N HIS A 378 30.57 -6.06 0.03
CA HIS A 378 29.90 -5.78 -1.23
C HIS A 378 28.79 -6.78 -1.49
N VAL A 379 27.61 -6.30 -1.85
CA VAL A 379 26.48 -7.13 -2.28
C VAL A 379 26.24 -7.02 -3.77
N SER A 380 25.79 -8.10 -4.39
CA SER A 380 25.34 -8.12 -5.77
C SER A 380 24.17 -9.08 -5.92
N VAL A 381 23.12 -8.66 -6.62
CA VAL A 381 21.93 -9.46 -6.89
C VAL A 381 21.85 -9.71 -8.39
N TYR A 382 21.64 -10.97 -8.76
CA TYR A 382 21.53 -11.41 -10.15
C TYR A 382 20.17 -12.07 -10.38
N ASP A 383 19.59 -11.88 -11.55
CA ASP A 383 18.37 -12.58 -11.97
C ASP A 383 18.64 -14.03 -12.38
N SER A 384 17.57 -14.73 -12.81
CA SER A 384 17.65 -16.12 -13.29
C SER A 384 18.51 -16.31 -14.53
N ASP A 385 18.75 -15.24 -15.31
CA ASP A 385 19.60 -15.25 -16.50
C ASP A 385 21.04 -14.81 -16.18
N ASP A 386 21.38 -14.73 -14.89
CA ASP A 386 22.67 -14.27 -14.36
C ASP A 386 23.03 -12.83 -14.73
N LYS A 387 22.04 -11.99 -15.06
CA LYS A 387 22.26 -10.55 -15.26
C LYS A 387 22.19 -9.83 -13.91
N CYS A 388 23.16 -8.96 -13.68
CA CYS A 388 23.22 -8.16 -12.45
C CYS A 388 22.05 -7.15 -12.43
N GLN A 389 21.24 -7.22 -11.38
CA GLN A 389 20.07 -6.36 -11.13
C GLN A 389 20.27 -5.40 -9.94
N PHE A 390 21.23 -5.69 -9.06
CA PHE A 390 21.63 -4.78 -7.99
C PHE A 390 23.11 -4.96 -7.64
N ARG A 391 23.81 -3.85 -7.34
CA ARG A 391 25.17 -3.89 -6.78
C ARG A 391 25.37 -2.70 -5.85
N GLY A 392 25.95 -2.98 -4.70
CA GLY A 392 26.22 -1.96 -3.70
C GLY A 392 27.22 -2.42 -2.67
N TYR A 393 27.68 -1.48 -1.86
CA TYR A 393 28.51 -1.72 -0.69
C TYR A 393 28.20 -0.69 0.39
N VAL A 394 28.60 -1.00 1.62
CA VAL A 394 28.50 -0.08 2.75
C VAL A 394 29.89 0.16 3.34
N GLY A 395 30.13 1.36 3.86
CA GLY A 395 31.35 1.63 4.65
C GLY A 395 31.41 0.79 5.93
N LEU A 396 32.60 0.68 6.53
CA LEU A 396 32.85 -0.16 7.72
C LEU A 396 31.90 0.10 8.89
N ILE A 397 31.46 1.35 9.09
CA ILE A 397 30.52 1.73 10.16
C ILE A 397 29.18 0.98 10.03
N HIS A 398 28.74 0.68 8.80
CA HIS A 398 27.46 0.03 8.53
C HIS A 398 27.60 -1.45 8.13
N ALA A 399 28.83 -2.00 8.13
CA ALA A 399 29.11 -3.38 7.70
C ALA A 399 28.30 -4.42 8.49
N ASN A 400 28.17 -4.24 9.80
CA ASN A 400 27.36 -5.12 10.65
C ASN A 400 25.86 -5.04 10.31
N GLY A 401 25.37 -3.87 9.89
CA GLY A 401 23.98 -3.69 9.46
C GLY A 401 23.71 -4.47 8.18
N LEU A 402 24.60 -4.39 7.20
CA LEU A 402 24.49 -5.15 5.96
C LEU A 402 24.55 -6.66 6.18
N GLN A 403 25.45 -7.14 7.04
CA GLN A 403 25.55 -8.58 7.35
C GLN A 403 24.25 -9.12 7.98
N LYS A 404 23.69 -8.40 8.97
CA LYS A 404 22.41 -8.77 9.57
C LYS A 404 21.28 -8.80 8.55
N GLU A 405 21.25 -7.85 7.63
CA GLU A 405 20.22 -7.82 6.58
C GLU A 405 20.36 -9.03 5.63
N VAL A 406 21.59 -9.39 5.25
CA VAL A 406 21.86 -10.58 4.43
C VAL A 406 21.44 -11.86 5.16
N GLU A 407 21.64 -11.96 6.47
CA GLU A 407 21.17 -13.09 7.29
C GLU A 407 19.64 -13.17 7.33
N ILE A 408 18.94 -12.04 7.47
CA ILE A 408 17.47 -11.98 7.40
C ILE A 408 16.97 -12.43 6.03
N ILE A 409 17.62 -11.95 4.95
CA ILE A 409 17.30 -12.35 3.57
C ILE A 409 17.52 -13.86 3.38
N GLN A 410 18.62 -14.41 3.92
CA GLN A 410 18.91 -15.83 3.86
C GLN A 410 17.80 -16.65 4.51
N GLN A 411 17.39 -16.29 5.74
CA GLN A 411 16.38 -17.01 6.50
C GLN A 411 15.00 -16.95 5.84
N LYS A 412 14.65 -15.80 5.25
CA LYS A 412 13.29 -15.55 4.76
C LYS A 412 13.07 -15.99 3.31
N TYR A 413 14.11 -15.92 2.48
CA TYR A 413 13.94 -15.94 1.03
C TYR A 413 14.85 -16.92 0.28
N CYS A 414 15.81 -17.53 0.95
CA CYS A 414 16.80 -18.38 0.30
C CYS A 414 16.62 -19.84 0.71
N LEU A 415 16.99 -20.75 -0.19
CA LEU A 415 17.12 -22.16 0.18
C LEU A 415 18.25 -22.26 1.21
N LEU A 416 17.98 -22.86 2.37
CA LEU A 416 19.06 -23.26 3.26
C LEU A 416 19.94 -24.24 2.49
N ASN A 417 21.16 -23.83 2.17
CA ASN A 417 22.19 -24.77 1.74
C ASN A 417 22.45 -25.70 2.93
N ILE A 418 21.76 -26.83 2.95
CA ILE A 418 22.19 -28.03 3.68
C ILE A 418 23.38 -28.56 2.89
N THR A 419 24.52 -27.85 2.94
CA THR A 419 25.80 -28.45 2.58
C THR A 419 26.28 -29.19 3.81
N ALA A 420 26.44 -30.50 3.62
CA ALA A 420 26.86 -31.49 4.59
C ALA A 420 28.12 -31.11 5.38
N LEU A 421 28.18 -31.67 6.58
CA LEU A 421 29.37 -31.84 7.43
C LEU A 421 30.67 -32.10 6.65
#